data_AF-A0A6A4GA43-F1
#
_entry.id   AF-A0A6A4GA43-F1
#
_cell.length_a   1.000
_cell.length_b   1.000
_cell.length_c   1.000
_cell.angle_alpha   90.00
_cell.angle_beta   90.00
_cell.angle_gamma   90.00
#
_symmetry.space_group_name_H-M   'P 1'
#
loop_
_entity.id
_entity.type
_entity.pdbx_description
1 polymer ?
#
loop_
_entity_poly.entity_id
_entity_poly.type
_entity_poly.pdbx_seq_one_letter_code
_entity_poly.pdbx_strand_id
1 'polypeptide(L)'
;NDLQKLALSTIPDSIPAVETKFNLDVEAIPQAIDGQPRKMLEYYPFSDWFGRFLSLPGIEEYGDQFSDDIAQHYGLPPSTKCDVKDGSFFHSFTAQDGKLFIADRGEEGRWFFLLHADFFNVEGNRLRGKTSSTGIVSLACLNLPLQMRNDSAHRYIPYIIPGPYEPDSKVAAHQHILHLVLSDIVKGYDRGFR
;
A
#
# COMPACT_ATOMS: atom_id res chain seq x y z
N ASN A 1 11.10 29.10 11.92
CA ASN A 1 11.89 27.87 11.81
C ASN A 1 12.30 27.75 10.36
N ASP A 2 13.53 28.12 10.03
CA ASP A 2 13.98 28.28 8.64
C ASP A 2 14.02 26.95 7.86
N LEU A 3 14.10 25.82 8.58
CA LEU A 3 13.95 24.49 8.00
C LEU A 3 12.55 24.24 7.45
N GLN A 4 11.51 24.80 8.09
CA GLN A 4 10.14 24.67 7.62
C GLN A 4 9.89 25.49 6.35
N LYS A 5 10.52 26.66 6.22
CA LYS A 5 10.46 27.48 5.00
C LYS A 5 11.19 26.81 3.84
N LEU A 6 12.34 26.20 4.13
CA LEU A 6 13.11 25.44 3.14
C LEU A 6 12.34 24.22 2.64
N ALA A 7 11.70 23.47 3.53
CA ALA A 7 10.85 22.34 3.17
C ALA A 7 9.65 22.76 2.32
N LEU A 8 9.00 23.89 2.65
CA LEU A 8 7.89 24.44 1.86
C LEU A 8 8.34 24.88 0.46
N SER A 9 9.54 25.44 0.32
CA SER A 9 10.10 25.84 -0.99
C SER A 9 10.52 24.67 -1.89
N THR A 10 10.53 23.44 -1.37
CA THR A 10 10.79 22.21 -2.14
C THR A 10 9.51 21.48 -2.57
N ILE A 11 8.34 21.99 -2.17
CA ILE A 11 7.05 21.46 -2.64
C ILE A 11 6.85 21.94 -4.08
N PRO A 12 6.56 21.06 -5.05
CA PRO A 12 6.37 21.47 -6.43
C PRO A 12 5.27 22.54 -6.53
N ASP A 13 5.57 23.67 -7.17
CA ASP A 13 4.69 24.85 -7.23
C ASP A 13 3.42 24.64 -8.08
N SER A 14 3.25 23.48 -8.71
CA SER A 14 2.14 23.22 -9.62
C SER A 14 1.38 21.95 -9.27
N ILE A 15 0.04 22.04 -9.32
CA ILE A 15 -0.88 20.90 -9.21
C ILE A 15 -0.44 19.74 -10.14
N PRO A 16 -0.02 19.97 -11.40
CA PRO A 16 0.51 18.92 -12.26
C PRO A 16 1.71 18.16 -11.70
N ALA A 17 2.66 18.85 -11.04
CA ALA A 17 3.82 18.18 -10.48
C ALA A 17 3.48 17.36 -9.23
N VAL A 18 2.44 17.77 -8.49
CA VAL A 18 1.84 16.99 -7.41
C VAL A 18 1.09 15.77 -7.97
N GLU A 19 0.28 15.97 -9.01
CA GLU A 19 -0.47 14.92 -9.71
C GLU A 19 0.45 13.85 -10.27
N THR A 20 1.49 14.23 -11.03
CA THR A 20 2.50 13.29 -11.54
C THR A 20 3.23 12.55 -10.42
N LYS A 21 3.56 13.23 -9.31
CA LYS A 21 4.26 12.61 -8.18
C LYS A 21 3.39 11.61 -7.41
N PHE A 22 2.07 11.82 -7.40
CA PHE A 22 1.09 10.91 -6.81
C PHE A 22 0.46 9.94 -7.83
N ASN A 23 0.87 9.98 -9.11
CA ASN A 23 0.27 9.24 -10.22
C ASN A 23 -1.26 9.48 -10.36
N LEU A 24 -1.71 10.72 -10.18
CA LEU A 24 -3.13 11.12 -10.34
C LEU A 24 -3.54 11.32 -11.82
N ASP A 25 -2.60 11.20 -12.74
CA ASP A 25 -2.77 11.20 -14.20
C ASP A 25 -3.33 9.87 -14.77
N VAL A 26 -3.83 8.99 -13.89
CA VAL A 26 -4.50 7.73 -14.24
C VAL A 26 -6.01 7.98 -14.38
N GLU A 27 -6.63 7.41 -15.41
CA GLU A 27 -8.07 7.58 -15.67
C GLU A 27 -8.89 7.08 -14.48
N ALA A 28 -9.61 8.01 -13.83
CA ALA A 28 -10.45 7.69 -12.68
C ALA A 28 -11.62 6.80 -13.11
N ILE A 29 -11.73 5.61 -12.53
CA ILE A 29 -12.85 4.70 -12.80
C ILE A 29 -13.98 4.99 -11.79
N PRO A 30 -15.12 5.57 -12.21
CA PRO A 30 -16.25 5.75 -11.32
C PRO A 30 -16.82 4.39 -10.91
N GLN A 31 -16.85 4.13 -9.60
CA GLN A 31 -17.36 2.88 -9.03
C GLN A 31 -18.78 3.09 -8.50
N ALA A 32 -19.70 2.22 -8.91
CA ALA A 32 -21.08 2.19 -8.43
C ALA A 32 -21.30 0.94 -7.59
N ILE A 33 -21.86 1.10 -6.39
CA ILE A 33 -22.31 -0.01 -5.55
C ILE A 33 -23.84 -0.05 -5.66
N ASP A 34 -24.42 -1.22 -5.94
CA ASP A 34 -25.84 -1.42 -6.24
C ASP A 34 -26.35 -0.75 -7.53
N GLY A 35 -25.44 -0.44 -8.47
CA GLY A 35 -25.79 0.27 -9.71
C GLY A 35 -26.06 1.76 -9.52
N GLN A 36 -25.82 2.31 -8.32
CA GLN A 36 -25.88 3.75 -8.07
C GLN A 36 -24.51 4.30 -7.60
N PRO A 37 -23.94 5.31 -8.29
CA PRO A 37 -22.71 5.94 -7.83
C PRO A 37 -22.99 6.75 -6.56
N ARG A 38 -22.41 6.32 -5.43
CA ARG A 38 -22.55 7.00 -4.12
C ARG A 38 -21.46 8.03 -3.87
N LYS A 39 -20.24 7.78 -4.36
CA LYS A 39 -19.08 8.65 -4.21
C LYS A 39 -18.10 8.38 -5.35
N MET A 40 -17.61 9.44 -5.99
CA MET A 40 -16.53 9.34 -6.96
C MET A 40 -15.20 9.26 -6.20
N LEU A 41 -14.32 8.35 -6.64
CA LEU A 41 -12.99 8.15 -6.09
C LEU A 41 -12.04 7.96 -7.26
N GLU A 42 -10.93 8.68 -7.25
CA GLU A 42 -9.85 8.50 -8.22
C GLU A 42 -9.01 7.32 -7.73
N TYR A 43 -9.05 6.21 -8.47
CA TYR A 43 -8.36 4.97 -8.11
C TYR A 43 -7.22 4.71 -9.08
N TYR A 44 -6.00 4.60 -8.56
CA TYR A 44 -4.85 4.10 -9.29
C TYR A 44 -4.79 2.57 -9.16
N PRO A 45 -4.96 1.75 -10.21
CA PRO A 45 -4.99 0.29 -10.10
C PRO A 45 -3.70 -0.33 -9.54
N PHE A 46 -3.84 -1.39 -8.73
CA PHE A 46 -2.68 -2.03 -8.10
C PHE A 46 -1.76 -2.70 -9.12
N SER A 47 -2.31 -3.37 -10.13
CA SER A 47 -1.51 -4.05 -11.17
C SER A 47 -0.61 -3.09 -11.93
N ASP A 48 -1.11 -1.90 -12.24
CA ASP A 48 -0.38 -0.89 -13.02
C ASP A 48 0.78 -0.32 -12.21
N TRP A 49 0.50 0.03 -10.95
CA TRP A 49 1.55 0.44 -10.02
C TRP A 49 2.57 -0.68 -9.81
N PHE A 50 2.10 -1.91 -9.57
CA PHE A 50 2.96 -3.03 -9.24
C PHE A 50 3.87 -3.41 -10.40
N GLY A 51 3.38 -3.41 -11.64
CA GLY A 51 4.22 -3.63 -12.83
C GLY A 51 5.32 -2.56 -12.99
N ARG A 52 4.98 -1.29 -12.76
CA ARG A 52 5.98 -0.19 -12.76
C ARG A 52 6.99 -0.34 -11.61
N PHE A 53 6.50 -0.73 -10.44
CA PHE A 53 7.31 -0.95 -9.25
C PHE A 53 8.34 -2.07 -9.46
N LEU A 54 7.92 -3.22 -10.03
CA LEU A 54 8.83 -4.31 -10.39
C LEU A 54 9.84 -3.91 -11.47
N SER A 55 9.45 -3.00 -12.38
CA SER A 55 10.35 -2.50 -13.43
C SER A 55 11.46 -1.57 -12.90
N LEU A 56 11.44 -1.19 -11.62
CA LEU A 56 12.50 -0.39 -11.03
C LEU A 56 13.74 -1.26 -10.77
N PRO A 57 14.96 -0.77 -11.07
CA PRO A 57 16.18 -1.54 -10.86
C PRO A 57 16.35 -2.00 -9.41
N GLY A 58 16.66 -3.29 -9.21
CA GLY A 58 16.92 -3.85 -7.88
C GLY A 58 15.68 -4.35 -7.14
N ILE A 59 14.46 -4.00 -7.58
CA ILE A 59 13.23 -4.36 -6.84
C ILE A 59 13.02 -5.86 -6.84
N GLU A 60 13.07 -6.52 -8.00
CA GLU A 60 12.90 -7.97 -8.11
C GLU A 60 13.94 -8.73 -7.26
N GLU A 61 15.19 -8.27 -7.26
CA GLU A 61 16.27 -8.85 -6.48
C GLU A 61 16.00 -8.78 -4.96
N TYR A 62 15.39 -7.69 -4.46
CA TYR A 62 14.95 -7.64 -3.06
C TYR A 62 13.81 -8.63 -2.77
N GLY A 63 12.89 -8.81 -3.72
CA GLY A 63 11.82 -9.80 -3.62
C GLY A 63 12.36 -11.23 -3.50
N ASP A 64 13.35 -11.56 -4.32
CA ASP A 64 14.04 -12.85 -4.32
C ASP A 64 14.84 -13.06 -3.03
N GLN A 65 15.68 -12.11 -2.64
CA GLN A 65 16.47 -12.19 -1.41
C GLN A 65 15.59 -12.38 -0.17
N PHE A 66 14.49 -11.63 -0.08
CA PHE A 66 13.54 -11.77 1.02
C PHE A 66 12.98 -13.19 1.12
N SER A 67 12.60 -13.75 -0.03
CA SER A 67 12.03 -15.09 -0.12
C SER A 67 13.07 -16.18 0.17
N ASP A 68 14.29 -16.03 -0.34
CA ASP A 68 15.40 -16.96 -0.14
C ASP A 68 15.82 -17.03 1.33
N ASP A 69 15.88 -15.88 2.02
CA ASP A 69 16.19 -15.80 3.45
C ASP A 69 15.17 -16.55 4.33
N ILE A 70 13.88 -16.49 3.95
CA ILE A 70 12.82 -17.23 4.63
C ILE A 70 12.91 -18.72 4.29
N ALA A 71 13.14 -19.06 3.02
CA ALA A 71 13.21 -20.45 2.55
C ALA A 71 14.36 -21.24 3.20
N GLN A 72 15.47 -20.57 3.56
CA GLN A 72 16.58 -21.18 4.33
C GLN A 72 16.12 -21.80 5.66
N HIS A 73 15.01 -21.33 6.22
CA HIS A 73 14.49 -21.76 7.51
C HIS A 73 13.14 -22.48 7.40
N TYR A 74 12.83 -23.11 6.25
CA TYR A 74 11.61 -23.87 5.93
C TYR A 74 10.64 -24.14 7.12
N GLY A 75 9.62 -23.30 7.28
CA GLY A 75 8.57 -23.48 8.30
C GLY A 75 8.99 -23.18 9.75
N LEU A 76 10.24 -22.84 10.00
CA LEU A 76 10.88 -22.69 11.31
C LEU A 76 11.39 -21.25 11.49
N PRO A 77 10.55 -20.32 11.98
CA PRO A 77 11.01 -18.95 12.20
C PRO A 77 12.15 -18.89 13.23
N PRO A 78 13.11 -17.95 13.07
CA PRO A 78 14.16 -17.73 14.05
C PRO A 78 13.62 -17.47 15.47
N SER A 79 14.34 -17.97 16.47
CA SER A 79 13.99 -17.76 17.88
C SER A 79 14.16 -16.31 18.35
N THR A 80 15.15 -15.61 17.79
CA THR A 80 15.40 -14.18 18.00
C THR A 80 14.93 -13.41 16.78
N LYS A 81 14.13 -12.36 17.00
CA LYS A 81 13.54 -11.55 15.93
C LYS A 81 14.25 -10.20 15.86
N CYS A 82 14.80 -9.89 14.68
CA CYS A 82 15.53 -8.67 14.39
C CYS A 82 14.92 -7.91 13.19
N ASP A 83 14.24 -8.63 12.30
CA ASP A 83 13.61 -8.09 11.09
C ASP A 83 12.17 -8.61 10.93
N VAL A 84 11.40 -7.99 10.04
CA VAL A 84 10.03 -8.38 9.72
C VAL A 84 9.94 -9.83 9.24
N LYS A 85 10.90 -10.28 8.41
CA LYS A 85 10.95 -11.65 7.87
C LYS A 85 11.13 -12.75 8.94
N ASP A 86 11.56 -12.38 10.15
CA ASP A 86 11.64 -13.30 11.29
C ASP A 86 10.27 -13.57 11.93
N GLY A 87 9.23 -12.85 11.48
CA GLY A 87 7.84 -13.06 11.84
C GLY A 87 7.38 -14.47 11.46
N SER A 88 6.70 -15.18 12.37
CA SER A 88 6.24 -16.55 12.13
C SER A 88 5.27 -16.67 10.96
N PHE A 89 4.55 -15.59 10.64
CA PHE A 89 3.62 -15.53 9.52
C PHE A 89 4.30 -15.91 8.20
N PHE A 90 5.48 -15.36 7.89
CA PHE A 90 6.15 -15.61 6.61
C PHE A 90 6.62 -17.05 6.43
N HIS A 91 6.83 -17.77 7.54
CA HIS A 91 7.29 -19.16 7.55
C HIS A 91 6.13 -20.17 7.54
N SER A 92 4.94 -19.77 8.04
CA SER A 92 3.80 -20.68 8.22
C SER A 92 2.60 -20.36 7.33
N PHE A 93 2.61 -19.23 6.63
CA PHE A 93 1.53 -18.84 5.73
C PHE A 93 1.47 -19.77 4.52
N THR A 94 0.29 -20.35 4.29
CA THR A 94 0.05 -21.28 3.18
C THR A 94 -0.74 -20.61 2.06
N ALA A 95 -0.42 -20.97 0.82
CA ALA A 95 -1.24 -20.65 -0.34
C ALA A 95 -2.54 -21.49 -0.35
N GLN A 96 -3.42 -21.23 -1.31
CA GLN A 96 -4.69 -21.96 -1.46
C GLN A 96 -4.52 -23.47 -1.68
N ASP A 97 -3.37 -23.89 -2.22
CA ASP A 97 -3.03 -25.30 -2.45
C ASP A 97 -2.48 -26.01 -1.19
N GLY A 98 -2.41 -25.31 -0.05
CA GLY A 98 -1.92 -25.81 1.23
C GLY A 98 -0.40 -25.85 1.36
N LYS A 99 0.36 -25.43 0.33
CA LYS A 99 1.82 -25.33 0.38
C LYS A 99 2.27 -24.03 1.03
N LEU A 100 3.51 -23.98 1.52
CA LEU A 100 4.07 -22.76 2.09
C LEU A 100 4.21 -21.72 0.99
N PHE A 101 3.60 -20.54 1.22
CA PHE A 101 3.51 -19.49 0.21
C PHE A 101 4.89 -19.05 -0.30
N ILE A 102 5.90 -19.01 0.57
CA ILE A 102 7.27 -18.63 0.24
C ILE A 102 8.16 -19.83 -0.05
N ALA A 103 8.23 -20.80 0.85
CA ALA A 103 9.22 -21.87 0.73
C ALA A 103 8.95 -22.80 -0.47
N ASP A 104 7.70 -22.91 -0.90
CA ASP A 104 7.28 -23.74 -2.04
C ASP A 104 6.94 -22.88 -3.29
N ARG A 105 7.52 -21.66 -3.41
CA ARG A 105 7.20 -20.67 -4.46
C ARG A 105 7.61 -21.04 -5.88
N GLY A 106 8.55 -21.97 -6.06
CA GLY A 106 9.18 -22.22 -7.37
C GLY A 106 9.88 -20.96 -7.89
N GLU A 107 9.63 -20.61 -9.15
CA GLU A 107 10.20 -19.41 -9.79
C GLU A 107 9.31 -18.15 -9.61
N GLU A 108 8.17 -18.26 -8.92
CA GLU A 108 7.25 -17.13 -8.77
C GLU A 108 7.78 -16.11 -7.75
N GLY A 109 7.69 -14.81 -8.08
CA GLY A 109 7.89 -13.75 -7.10
C GLY A 109 6.76 -13.72 -6.08
N ARG A 110 7.10 -13.70 -4.78
CA ARG A 110 6.13 -13.68 -3.68
C ARG A 110 6.26 -12.40 -2.88
N TRP A 111 5.20 -11.60 -2.87
CA TRP A 111 5.23 -10.24 -2.39
C TRP A 111 4.24 -10.03 -1.26
N PHE A 112 4.69 -9.37 -0.19
CA PHE A 112 3.88 -9.01 0.95
C PHE A 112 3.75 -7.51 1.08
N PHE A 113 2.53 -7.05 1.36
CA PHE A 113 2.24 -5.64 1.54
C PHE A 113 1.57 -5.39 2.88
N LEU A 114 1.98 -4.30 3.54
CA LEU A 114 1.32 -3.77 4.71
C LEU A 114 0.30 -2.71 4.28
N LEU A 115 -0.97 -2.96 4.54
CA LEU A 115 -2.07 -2.02 4.30
C LEU A 115 -2.17 -1.02 5.46
N HIS A 116 -2.04 0.25 5.13
CA HIS A 116 -2.29 1.36 6.04
C HIS A 116 -3.52 2.14 5.56
N ALA A 117 -4.45 2.39 6.46
CA ALA A 117 -5.59 3.27 6.23
C ALA A 117 -5.76 4.16 7.45
N ASP A 118 -5.71 5.48 7.27
CA ASP A 118 -5.81 6.43 8.38
C ASP A 118 -6.52 7.72 7.94
N PHE A 119 -7.11 8.43 8.90
CA PHE A 119 -7.81 9.69 8.71
C PHE A 119 -7.15 10.81 9.49
N PHE A 120 -7.00 11.97 8.85
CA PHE A 120 -6.36 13.12 9.47
C PHE A 120 -7.09 14.42 9.14
N ASN A 121 -6.99 15.39 10.04
CA ASN A 121 -7.56 16.71 9.82
C ASN A 121 -6.66 17.52 8.89
N VAL A 122 -7.13 17.84 7.69
CA VAL A 122 -6.36 18.61 6.69
C VAL A 122 -6.09 20.05 7.13
N GLU A 123 -6.91 20.60 8.03
CA GLU A 123 -6.78 21.96 8.56
C GLU A 123 -5.82 22.02 9.77
N GLY A 124 -5.31 20.86 10.21
CA GLY A 124 -4.47 20.71 11.39
C GLY A 124 -5.22 20.76 12.73
N ASN A 125 -4.54 20.34 13.80
CA ASN A 125 -5.14 20.18 15.13
C ASN A 125 -5.19 21.50 15.91
N ARG A 126 -6.02 22.46 15.47
CA ARG A 126 -6.26 23.73 16.18
C ARG A 126 -7.55 23.65 17.00
N LEU A 127 -7.48 24.02 18.29
CA LEU A 127 -8.59 24.00 19.27
C LEU A 127 -9.89 24.71 18.81
N ARG A 128 -9.80 25.64 17.86
CA ARG A 128 -10.94 26.38 17.26
C ARG A 128 -10.88 26.43 15.73
N GLY A 129 -10.09 25.55 15.12
CA GLY A 129 -9.97 25.46 13.66
C GLY A 129 -11.18 24.77 13.04
N LYS A 130 -11.39 24.97 11.74
CA LYS A 130 -12.27 24.10 10.96
C LYS A 130 -11.73 22.67 11.04
N THR A 131 -12.61 21.69 11.15
CA THR A 131 -12.25 20.27 11.09
C THR A 131 -12.73 19.72 9.77
N SER A 132 -11.81 19.20 8.96
CA SER A 132 -12.11 18.47 7.73
C SER A 132 -11.23 17.22 7.72
N SER A 133 -11.84 16.06 7.94
CA SER A 133 -11.15 14.78 7.98
C SER A 133 -11.05 14.20 6.58
N THR A 134 -9.84 13.91 6.14
CA THR A 134 -9.53 13.22 4.88
C THR A 134 -8.78 11.95 5.20
N GLY A 135 -9.04 10.88 4.47
CA GLY A 135 -8.36 9.61 4.67
C GLY A 135 -7.30 9.34 3.61
N ILE A 136 -6.29 8.57 3.96
CA ILE A 136 -5.33 8.00 3.02
C ILE A 136 -5.32 6.49 3.16
N VAL A 137 -5.26 5.80 2.02
CA VAL A 137 -4.93 4.38 1.97
C VAL A 137 -3.57 4.27 1.32
N SER A 138 -2.68 3.45 1.89
CA SER A 138 -1.37 3.18 1.31
C SER A 138 -0.92 1.75 1.56
N LEU A 139 -0.08 1.23 0.68
CA LEU A 139 0.56 -0.06 0.81
C LEU A 139 2.08 0.12 0.83
N ALA A 140 2.72 -0.55 1.78
CA ALA A 140 4.18 -0.62 1.88
C ALA A 140 4.66 -2.04 1.62
N CYS A 141 5.62 -2.22 0.71
CA CYS A 141 6.19 -3.53 0.38
C CYS A 141 7.09 -4.02 1.52
N LEU A 142 6.78 -5.18 2.11
CA LEU A 142 7.53 -5.78 3.21
C LEU A 142 8.79 -6.51 2.75
N ASN A 143 8.89 -6.84 1.47
CA ASN A 143 10.07 -7.46 0.88
C ASN A 143 11.27 -6.50 0.81
N LEU A 144 11.02 -5.18 0.88
CA LEU A 144 12.08 -4.18 0.83
C LEU A 144 12.77 -3.98 2.18
N PRO A 145 14.06 -3.59 2.19
CA PRO A 145 14.73 -3.12 3.39
C PRO A 145 13.97 -1.97 4.09
N LEU A 146 14.10 -1.88 5.42
CA LEU A 146 13.37 -0.91 6.25
C LEU A 146 13.46 0.53 5.73
N GLN A 147 14.64 0.96 5.27
CA GLN A 147 14.88 2.31 4.77
C GLN A 147 14.09 2.59 3.49
N MET A 148 14.11 1.66 2.54
CA MET A 148 13.37 1.78 1.27
C MET A 148 11.87 1.68 1.48
N ARG A 149 11.42 0.76 2.34
CA ARG A 149 10.00 0.60 2.71
C ARG A 149 9.41 1.88 3.33
N ASN A 150 10.22 2.65 4.05
CA ASN A 150 9.80 3.91 4.67
C ASN A 150 9.91 5.12 3.74
N ASP A 151 10.55 4.96 2.59
CA ASP A 151 10.61 6.00 1.57
C ASP A 151 9.25 6.15 0.89
N SER A 152 8.77 7.38 0.83
CA SER A 152 7.56 7.74 0.08
C SER A 152 7.61 7.31 -1.40
N ALA A 153 8.79 7.20 -2.01
CA ALA A 153 8.95 6.81 -3.41
C ALA A 153 8.53 5.36 -3.69
N HIS A 154 8.58 4.47 -2.68
CA HIS A 154 8.23 3.05 -2.82
C HIS A 154 6.86 2.72 -2.21
N ARG A 155 6.10 3.72 -1.75
CA ARG A 155 4.75 3.52 -1.26
C ARG A 155 3.75 3.64 -2.39
N TYR A 156 2.83 2.69 -2.42
CA TYR A 156 1.66 2.78 -3.26
C TYR A 156 0.55 3.52 -2.51
N ILE A 157 -0.04 4.52 -3.15
CA ILE A 157 -1.22 5.22 -2.65
C ILE A 157 -2.32 4.99 -3.70
N PRO A 158 -3.23 4.02 -3.50
CA PRO A 158 -4.30 3.73 -4.45
C PRO A 158 -5.26 4.91 -4.64
N TYR A 159 -5.55 5.65 -3.57
CA TYR A 159 -6.48 6.77 -3.57
C TYR A 159 -6.41 7.57 -2.26
N ILE A 160 -6.97 8.78 -2.30
CA ILE A 160 -7.25 9.62 -1.13
C ILE A 160 -8.76 9.59 -0.87
N ILE A 161 -9.17 9.33 0.37
CA ILE A 161 -10.58 9.28 0.75
C ILE A 161 -11.08 10.70 0.97
N PRO A 162 -12.06 11.19 0.19
CA PRO A 162 -12.50 12.57 0.30
C PRO A 162 -13.15 12.82 1.65
N GLY A 163 -12.84 13.95 2.26
CA GLY A 163 -13.53 14.43 3.46
C GLY A 163 -14.95 14.95 3.18
N PRO A 164 -15.54 15.73 4.11
CA PRO A 164 -14.91 16.28 5.32
C PRO A 164 -15.08 15.40 6.57
N TYR A 165 -15.76 14.25 6.46
CA TYR A 165 -16.08 13.39 7.61
C TYR A 165 -15.40 12.03 7.48
N GLU A 166 -14.88 11.55 8.61
CA GLU A 166 -14.41 10.18 8.74
C GLU A 166 -15.60 9.20 8.71
N PRO A 167 -15.51 8.10 7.96
CA PRO A 167 -16.50 7.04 7.99
C PRO A 167 -16.62 6.43 9.40
N ASP A 168 -17.84 6.20 9.87
CA ASP A 168 -18.06 5.60 11.18
C ASP A 168 -17.45 4.18 11.27
N SER A 169 -16.46 4.04 12.16
CA SER A 169 -15.74 2.79 12.39
C SER A 169 -16.60 1.73 13.07
N LYS A 170 -17.63 2.11 13.84
CA LYS A 170 -18.51 1.15 14.56
C LYS A 170 -19.36 0.31 13.62
N VAL A 171 -19.65 0.83 12.44
CA VAL A 171 -20.42 0.15 11.39
C VAL A 171 -19.55 -0.20 10.18
N ALA A 172 -18.23 -0.13 10.32
CA ALA A 172 -17.25 -0.37 9.26
C ALA A 172 -17.58 0.38 7.96
N ALA A 173 -18.03 1.64 8.07
CA ALA A 173 -18.46 2.41 6.92
C ALA A 173 -17.33 2.62 5.89
N HIS A 174 -16.06 2.40 6.23
CA HIS A 174 -14.93 2.45 5.30
C HIS A 174 -14.74 1.16 4.46
N GLN A 175 -15.42 0.07 4.78
CA GLN A 175 -15.26 -1.23 4.12
C GLN A 175 -15.44 -1.14 2.61
N HIS A 176 -16.45 -0.40 2.15
CA HIS A 176 -16.75 -0.26 0.72
C HIS A 176 -15.63 0.42 -0.06
N ILE A 177 -14.88 1.32 0.58
CA ILE A 177 -13.75 2.02 -0.01
C ILE A 177 -12.55 1.07 -0.07
N LEU A 178 -12.25 0.39 1.06
CA LEU A 178 -11.17 -0.60 1.13
C LEU A 178 -11.38 -1.77 0.16
N HIS A 179 -12.63 -2.12 -0.14
CA HIS A 179 -12.96 -3.21 -1.05
C HIS A 179 -12.30 -3.04 -2.43
N LEU A 180 -12.09 -1.81 -2.91
CA LEU A 180 -11.46 -1.56 -4.20
C LEU A 180 -10.02 -2.09 -4.26
N VAL A 181 -9.18 -1.65 -3.31
CA VAL A 181 -7.78 -2.10 -3.25
C VAL A 181 -7.68 -3.56 -2.85
N LEU A 182 -8.52 -4.04 -1.93
CA LEU A 182 -8.53 -5.44 -1.50
C LEU A 182 -8.92 -6.38 -2.65
N SER A 183 -9.87 -5.99 -3.49
CA SER A 183 -10.26 -6.80 -4.66
C SER A 183 -9.09 -7.03 -5.61
N ASP A 184 -8.25 -6.03 -5.82
CA ASP A 184 -7.08 -6.16 -6.69
C ASP A 184 -5.95 -6.97 -6.03
N ILE A 185 -5.72 -6.82 -4.73
CA ILE A 185 -4.77 -7.67 -3.98
C ILE A 185 -5.23 -9.14 -3.99
N VAL A 186 -6.52 -9.41 -3.78
CA VAL A 186 -7.08 -10.77 -3.81
C VAL A 186 -6.90 -11.40 -5.18
N LYS A 187 -7.13 -10.66 -6.28
CA LYS A 187 -6.80 -11.14 -7.63
C LYS A 187 -5.32 -11.51 -7.75
N GLY A 188 -4.42 -10.70 -7.17
CA GLY A 188 -2.99 -11.01 -7.13
C GLY A 188 -2.67 -12.28 -6.34
N TYR A 189 -3.32 -12.49 -5.19
CA TYR A 189 -3.14 -13.69 -4.38
C TYR A 189 -3.68 -14.96 -5.05
N ASP A 190 -4.85 -14.89 -5.68
CA ASP A 190 -5.55 -16.07 -6.21
C ASP A 190 -4.94 -16.59 -7.53
N ARG A 191 -4.50 -15.70 -8.42
CA ARG A 191 -4.04 -16.06 -9.77
C ARG A 191 -2.67 -15.49 -10.17
N GLY A 192 -2.08 -14.64 -9.34
CA GLY A 192 -0.86 -13.90 -9.69
C GLY A 192 -1.11 -12.78 -10.71
N PHE A 193 -0.07 -11.99 -10.96
CA PHE A 193 0.02 -11.08 -12.09
C PHE A 193 1.01 -11.67 -13.11
N ARG A 194 0.75 -11.47 -14.40
CA ARG A 194 1.57 -11.95 -15.51
C ARG A 194 1.95 -10.81 -16.42
#